data_AF-A0AAD3HT71-F1
#
_entry.id   AF-A0AAD3HT71-F1
#
_cell.length_a   1.000
_cell.length_b   1.000
_cell.length_c   1.000
_cell.angle_alpha   90.00
_cell.angle_beta   90.00
_cell.angle_gamma   90.00
#
_symmetry.space_group_name_H-M   'P 1'
#
loop_
_entity.id
_entity.type
_entity.pdbx_description
1 polymer ?
#
loop_
_entity_poly.entity_id
_entity_poly.type
_entity_poly.pdbx_seq_one_letter_code
_entity_poly.pdbx_strand_id
1 'polypeptide(L)'
;MAKEEVQDRYAIVYFIFVLLGTGTLLPWNVFLTEKEFYDVRLHVAPFNVYITENFMSLFCLVFNTANLVALGFLVKFQKHLSLRVLVLQPLVVTFIMLLSTAALALRTEIPGDLMAKLTLPSLALMGMCMAFLQGGTMQLASIFSIAHIRGVVSGIAVGGLVTSSLSFLSQLRATQQGADGSGGASGSAADANANSIGISIISAVADVDPHTSPASAASAAAAAAAASAVAPAAFVYFSASAAVIGACIAGYWSLPWLPYGRYKLLLAGILDDPKQRKMLTVDEDYEEPLFTVVEGDIDGAAAAAAGPSTSSGATRTETTRAAIICVESDYSIYTRTWQQRHAFSIYCLALFLCLCATMSTHPGLSAFICSVDNPARVSPCAARNDTPGVLGRIRGDLFVPLLFVLFSLGDFLGRFLSGYGPWSRGAPKPLSILAYSLLRCSLAAAVLFCHLVTPTRWRLHAYLDRDHWPWGVVLALGATQGHLISTICMHAPSTLMPTEQSRYGPVTSFAISAGCFVGSFVSMGLSSAFQEH
;
A
#
# COMPACT_ATOMS: atom_id res chain seq x y z
N MET A 1 36.10 1.62 -26.07
CA MET A 1 35.09 2.69 -25.86
C MET A 1 34.47 2.45 -24.49
N ALA A 2 34.27 3.47 -23.66
CA ALA A 2 33.49 3.30 -22.44
C ALA A 2 32.05 2.91 -22.84
N LYS A 3 31.57 1.77 -22.36
CA LYS A 3 30.23 1.24 -22.65
C LYS A 3 29.22 2.24 -22.09
N GLU A 4 28.43 2.88 -22.95
CA GLU A 4 27.45 3.89 -22.52
C GLU A 4 26.41 3.18 -21.65
N GLU A 5 26.46 3.38 -20.33
CA GLU A 5 25.51 2.77 -19.40
C GLU A 5 24.10 3.16 -19.85
N VAL A 6 23.23 2.17 -20.09
CA VAL A 6 21.88 2.44 -20.59
C VAL A 6 21.11 3.16 -19.48
N GLN A 7 20.98 4.48 -19.58
CA GLN A 7 20.28 5.31 -18.60
C GLN A 7 18.77 5.37 -18.88
N ASP A 8 17.98 5.53 -17.81
CA ASP A 8 16.54 5.79 -17.88
C ASP A 8 16.29 7.24 -18.38
N ARG A 9 16.34 7.44 -19.69
CA ARG A 9 16.12 8.74 -20.33
C ARG A 9 14.74 9.31 -19.92
N TYR A 10 14.76 10.52 -19.37
CA TYR A 10 13.58 11.22 -18.80
C TYR A 10 12.92 10.54 -17.59
N ALA A 11 13.58 9.58 -16.92
CA ALA A 11 13.08 8.86 -15.75
C ALA A 11 11.72 8.14 -15.99
N ILE A 12 11.45 7.72 -17.24
CA ILE A 12 10.16 7.14 -17.63
C ILE A 12 9.91 5.82 -16.89
N VAL A 13 10.93 4.97 -16.79
CA VAL A 13 10.82 3.70 -16.06
C VAL A 13 10.61 3.97 -14.57
N TYR A 14 11.33 4.91 -13.96
CA TYR A 14 11.06 5.34 -12.58
C TYR A 14 9.60 5.75 -12.36
N PHE A 15 9.02 6.58 -13.23
CA PHE A 15 7.61 6.99 -13.12
C PHE A 15 6.62 5.83 -13.33
N ILE A 16 6.93 4.84 -14.17
CA ILE A 16 6.13 3.60 -14.27
C ILE A 16 6.11 2.85 -12.93
N PHE A 17 7.23 2.78 -12.21
CA PHE A 17 7.26 2.14 -10.89
C PHE A 17 6.52 2.97 -9.82
N VAL A 18 6.54 4.31 -9.88
CA VAL A 18 5.70 5.17 -9.02
C VAL A 18 4.20 4.94 -9.31
N LEU A 19 3.82 4.83 -10.58
CA LEU A 19 2.45 4.53 -10.99
C LEU A 19 2.01 3.14 -10.51
N LEU A 20 2.83 2.10 -10.71
CA LEU A 20 2.58 0.75 -10.20
C LEU A 20 2.41 0.72 -8.67
N GLY A 21 3.25 1.46 -7.94
CA GLY A 21 3.11 1.62 -6.49
C GLY A 21 1.77 2.25 -6.10
N THR A 22 1.37 3.32 -6.79
CA THR A 22 0.05 3.97 -6.60
C THR A 22 -1.10 3.00 -6.84
N GLY A 23 -1.01 2.19 -7.90
CA GLY A 23 -1.98 1.15 -8.25
C GLY A 23 -2.12 0.00 -7.25
N THR A 24 -1.18 -0.19 -6.32
CA THR A 24 -1.34 -1.22 -5.26
C THR A 24 -2.35 -0.83 -4.19
N LEU A 25 -2.44 0.46 -3.82
CA LEU A 25 -3.23 0.92 -2.67
C LEU A 25 -4.52 1.65 -3.09
N LEU A 26 -4.51 2.35 -4.22
CA LEU A 26 -5.64 3.16 -4.67
C LEU A 26 -6.97 2.38 -4.84
N PRO A 27 -7.00 1.14 -5.36
CA PRO A 27 -8.24 0.36 -5.45
C PRO A 27 -8.86 0.09 -4.08
N TRP A 28 -8.06 -0.26 -3.08
CA TRP A 28 -8.53 -0.48 -1.71
C TRP A 28 -9.07 0.82 -1.08
N ASN A 29 -8.35 1.92 -1.26
CA ASN A 29 -8.75 3.22 -0.73
C ASN A 29 -10.13 3.65 -1.22
N VAL A 30 -10.49 3.40 -2.48
CA VAL A 30 -11.80 3.79 -3.02
C VAL A 30 -12.95 2.93 -2.47
N PHE A 31 -12.74 1.65 -2.21
CA PHE A 31 -13.74 0.83 -1.50
C PHE A 31 -13.99 1.31 -0.06
N LEU A 32 -13.01 1.96 0.58
CA LEU A 32 -13.17 2.58 1.90
C LEU A 32 -13.84 3.96 1.85
N THR A 33 -13.52 4.81 0.87
CA THR A 33 -14.11 6.16 0.78
C THR A 33 -15.59 6.13 0.44
N GLU A 34 -16.03 5.13 -0.32
CA GLU A 34 -17.45 4.89 -0.66
C GLU A 34 -18.29 4.32 0.50
N LYS A 35 -17.95 4.64 1.76
CA LYS A 35 -18.73 4.22 2.94
C LYS A 35 -20.21 4.57 2.76
N GLU A 36 -20.51 5.83 2.40
CA GLU A 36 -21.88 6.35 2.29
C GLU A 36 -22.69 5.60 1.21
N PHE A 37 -22.06 5.22 0.11
CA PHE A 37 -22.67 4.38 -0.91
C PHE A 37 -23.05 3.01 -0.34
N TYR A 38 -22.14 2.31 0.32
CA TYR A 38 -22.44 0.99 0.91
C TYR A 38 -23.44 1.06 2.07
N ASP A 39 -23.38 2.12 2.88
CA ASP A 39 -24.31 2.38 3.98
C ASP A 39 -25.76 2.39 3.48
N VAL A 40 -26.06 3.20 2.47
CA VAL A 40 -27.40 3.28 1.87
C VAL A 40 -27.76 2.00 1.09
N ARG A 41 -26.82 1.45 0.30
CA ARG A 41 -27.09 0.30 -0.57
C ARG A 41 -27.38 -1.00 0.19
N LEU A 42 -26.71 -1.23 1.31
CA LEU A 42 -26.87 -2.47 2.06
C LEU A 42 -28.20 -2.51 2.84
N HIS A 43 -28.83 -1.36 3.12
CA HIS A 43 -30.14 -1.26 3.78
C HIS A 43 -31.36 -1.36 2.82
N VAL A 44 -31.16 -1.63 1.53
CA VAL A 44 -32.27 -1.88 0.60
C VAL A 44 -32.89 -3.25 0.89
N ALA A 45 -34.18 -3.28 1.26
CA ALA A 45 -34.86 -4.53 1.63
C ALA A 45 -34.99 -5.53 0.45
N PRO A 46 -34.85 -6.85 0.69
CA PRO A 46 -34.36 -7.50 1.90
C PRO A 46 -32.84 -7.33 2.15
N PHE A 47 -32.48 -7.13 3.41
CA PHE A 47 -31.09 -7.02 3.88
C PHE A 47 -30.83 -7.81 5.17
N ASN A 48 -29.54 -7.99 5.50
CA ASN A 48 -29.10 -8.67 6.71
C ASN A 48 -28.54 -7.64 7.72
N VAL A 49 -29.25 -7.47 8.83
CA VAL A 49 -28.95 -6.50 9.90
C VAL A 49 -27.50 -6.63 10.42
N TYR A 50 -27.01 -7.85 10.61
CA TYR A 50 -25.64 -8.06 11.09
C TYR A 50 -24.59 -7.51 10.12
N ILE A 51 -24.82 -7.66 8.80
CA ILE A 51 -23.93 -7.15 7.77
C ILE A 51 -24.02 -5.62 7.68
N THR A 52 -25.23 -5.05 7.74
CA THR A 52 -25.41 -3.60 7.64
C THR A 52 -24.84 -2.84 8.82
N GLU A 53 -25.03 -3.34 10.05
CA GLU A 53 -24.49 -2.68 11.26
C GLU A 53 -22.95 -2.77 11.35
N ASN A 54 -22.35 -3.86 10.87
CA ASN A 54 -20.92 -4.15 11.04
C ASN A 54 -20.10 -3.99 9.76
N PHE A 55 -20.65 -3.39 8.70
CA PHE A 55 -20.09 -3.51 7.35
C PHE A 55 -18.63 -3.06 7.21
N MET A 56 -18.24 -1.91 7.80
CA MET A 56 -16.87 -1.41 7.67
C MET A 56 -15.85 -2.36 8.32
N SER A 57 -16.15 -2.86 9.52
CA SER A 57 -15.33 -3.85 10.22
C SER A 57 -15.24 -5.16 9.45
N LEU A 58 -16.37 -5.62 8.90
CA LEU A 58 -16.46 -6.87 8.14
C LEU A 58 -15.74 -6.77 6.78
N PHE A 59 -15.89 -5.65 6.06
CA PHE A 59 -15.18 -5.36 4.80
C PHE A 59 -13.66 -5.33 5.01
N CYS A 60 -13.20 -4.61 6.05
CA CYS A 60 -11.80 -4.56 6.43
C CYS A 60 -11.25 -5.94 6.84
N LEU A 61 -12.02 -6.72 7.59
CA LEU A 61 -11.61 -8.06 8.03
C LEU A 61 -11.49 -9.03 6.84
N VAL A 62 -12.49 -9.06 5.96
CA VAL A 62 -12.49 -9.91 4.75
C VAL A 62 -11.31 -9.58 3.84
N PHE A 63 -11.10 -8.30 3.54
CA PHE A 63 -10.01 -7.83 2.70
C PHE A 63 -8.63 -8.17 3.28
N ASN A 64 -8.37 -7.79 4.55
CA ASN A 64 -7.06 -7.98 5.18
C ASN A 64 -6.76 -9.47 5.41
N THR A 65 -7.75 -10.29 5.75
CA THR A 65 -7.57 -11.74 5.90
C THR A 65 -7.22 -12.40 4.57
N ALA A 66 -7.94 -12.05 3.49
CA ALA A 66 -7.65 -12.59 2.16
C ALA A 66 -6.26 -12.16 1.66
N ASN A 67 -5.87 -10.90 1.87
CA ASN A 67 -4.53 -10.38 1.57
C ASN A 67 -3.43 -11.13 2.36
N LEU A 68 -3.60 -11.31 3.68
CA LEU A 68 -2.60 -11.98 4.51
C LEU A 68 -2.43 -13.46 4.17
N VAL A 69 -3.53 -14.18 3.90
CA VAL A 69 -3.50 -15.58 3.47
C VAL A 69 -2.82 -15.72 2.11
N ALA A 70 -3.14 -14.84 1.15
CA ALA A 70 -2.50 -14.83 -0.16
C ALA A 70 -1.00 -14.52 -0.08
N LEU A 71 -0.57 -13.56 0.75
CA LEU A 71 0.85 -13.30 1.00
C LEU A 71 1.56 -14.50 1.66
N GLY A 72 0.92 -15.17 2.62
CA GLY A 72 1.45 -16.41 3.21
C GLY A 72 1.63 -17.54 2.19
N PHE A 73 0.70 -17.68 1.25
CA PHE A 73 0.85 -18.58 0.10
C PHE A 73 2.03 -18.16 -0.80
N LEU A 74 2.13 -16.89 -1.17
CA LEU A 74 3.19 -16.37 -2.03
C LEU A 74 4.59 -16.59 -1.42
N VAL A 75 4.78 -16.33 -0.13
CA VAL A 75 6.06 -16.58 0.56
C VAL A 75 6.58 -18.01 0.33
N LYS A 76 5.68 -19.01 0.31
CA LYS A 76 6.01 -20.43 0.10
C LYS A 76 6.16 -20.82 -1.38
N PHE A 77 5.31 -20.28 -2.27
CA PHE A 77 5.19 -20.75 -3.65
C PHE A 77 5.78 -19.83 -4.74
N GLN A 78 6.21 -18.61 -4.39
CA GLN A 78 6.78 -17.60 -5.30
C GLN A 78 7.81 -18.11 -6.31
N LYS A 79 8.67 -19.07 -5.94
CA LYS A 79 9.68 -19.66 -6.84
C LYS A 79 9.11 -20.36 -8.08
N HIS A 80 7.80 -20.63 -8.10
CA HIS A 80 7.09 -21.25 -9.23
C HIS A 80 6.20 -20.26 -10.00
N LEU A 81 6.14 -18.99 -9.59
CA LEU A 81 5.26 -17.98 -10.16
C LEU A 81 6.05 -16.99 -11.02
N SER A 82 5.58 -16.75 -12.25
CA SER A 82 6.18 -15.75 -13.13
C SER A 82 5.67 -14.35 -12.79
N LEU A 83 6.45 -13.32 -13.13
CA LEU A 83 6.05 -11.91 -12.92
C LEU A 83 4.77 -11.53 -13.67
N ARG A 84 4.40 -12.26 -14.74
CA ARG A 84 3.08 -12.10 -15.40
C ARG A 84 1.92 -12.49 -14.49
N VAL A 85 2.08 -13.54 -13.68
CA VAL A 85 1.09 -13.97 -12.68
C VAL A 85 1.11 -13.04 -11.46
N LEU A 86 2.27 -12.52 -11.07
CA LEU A 86 2.41 -11.67 -9.89
C LEU A 86 2.05 -10.19 -10.12
N VAL A 87 2.12 -9.67 -11.35
CA VAL A 87 1.86 -8.25 -11.64
C VAL A 87 0.74 -8.06 -12.67
N LEU A 88 0.86 -8.65 -13.87
CA LEU A 88 -0.09 -8.38 -14.95
C LEU A 88 -1.49 -8.97 -14.69
N GLN A 89 -1.57 -10.22 -14.24
CA GLN A 89 -2.84 -10.88 -13.93
C GLN A 89 -3.64 -10.15 -12.84
N PRO A 90 -3.08 -9.83 -11.64
CA PRO A 90 -3.84 -9.10 -10.63
C PRO A 90 -4.23 -7.67 -11.06
N LEU A 91 -3.42 -6.98 -11.87
CA LEU A 91 -3.83 -5.69 -12.46
C LEU A 91 -5.06 -5.85 -13.36
N VAL A 92 -5.08 -6.85 -14.26
CA VAL A 92 -6.21 -7.10 -15.17
C VAL A 92 -7.47 -7.52 -14.39
N VAL A 93 -7.35 -8.40 -13.40
CA VAL A 93 -8.48 -8.79 -12.55
C VAL A 93 -9.03 -7.59 -11.76
N THR A 94 -8.15 -6.78 -11.16
CA THR A 94 -8.51 -5.55 -10.45
C THR A 94 -9.20 -4.54 -11.38
N PHE A 95 -8.72 -4.37 -12.61
CA PHE A 95 -9.33 -3.49 -13.61
C PHE A 95 -10.76 -3.93 -13.97
N ILE A 96 -10.94 -5.21 -14.32
CA ILE A 96 -12.25 -5.78 -14.65
C ILE A 96 -13.22 -5.64 -13.46
N MET A 97 -12.72 -5.87 -12.24
CA MET A 97 -13.53 -5.79 -11.02
C MET A 97 -13.91 -4.36 -10.63
N LEU A 98 -13.03 -3.37 -10.81
CA LEU A 98 -13.37 -1.97 -10.62
C LEU A 98 -14.43 -1.51 -11.63
N LEU A 99 -14.31 -1.93 -12.89
CA LEU A 99 -15.35 -1.66 -13.91
C LEU A 99 -16.68 -2.37 -13.60
N SER A 100 -16.65 -3.62 -13.11
CA SER A 100 -17.88 -4.31 -12.73
C SER A 100 -18.54 -3.67 -11.49
N THR A 101 -17.74 -3.18 -10.54
CA THR A 101 -18.22 -2.44 -9.37
C THR A 101 -18.79 -1.07 -9.76
N ALA A 102 -18.17 -0.35 -10.70
CA ALA A 102 -18.72 0.88 -11.27
C ALA A 102 -20.07 0.62 -11.97
N ALA A 103 -20.16 -0.43 -12.79
CA ALA A 103 -21.42 -0.82 -13.44
C ALA A 103 -22.50 -1.24 -12.42
N LEU A 104 -22.12 -1.90 -11.34
CA LEU A 104 -23.00 -2.27 -10.23
C LEU A 104 -23.50 -1.04 -9.45
N ALA A 105 -22.64 -0.02 -9.27
CA ALA A 105 -23.00 1.23 -8.60
C ALA A 105 -24.18 1.95 -9.27
N LEU A 106 -24.32 1.85 -10.59
CA LEU A 106 -25.45 2.40 -11.36
C LEU A 106 -26.75 1.58 -11.27
N ARG A 107 -26.72 0.33 -10.79
CA ARG A 107 -27.90 -0.54 -10.68
C ARG A 107 -28.59 -0.34 -9.33
N THR A 108 -29.51 0.62 -9.25
CA THR A 108 -30.15 1.06 -8.00
C THR A 108 -31.15 0.07 -7.40
N GLU A 109 -31.74 -0.81 -8.22
CA GLU A 109 -32.84 -1.72 -7.85
C GLU A 109 -32.41 -3.04 -7.18
N ILE A 110 -31.12 -3.22 -6.87
CA ILE A 110 -30.59 -4.49 -6.33
C ILE A 110 -30.84 -4.60 -4.81
N PRO A 111 -31.42 -5.70 -4.31
CA PRO A 111 -31.57 -5.96 -2.87
C PRO A 111 -30.24 -5.94 -2.10
N GLY A 112 -30.26 -5.44 -0.87
CA GLY A 112 -29.09 -5.30 -0.01
C GLY A 112 -28.39 -6.62 0.30
N ASP A 113 -29.14 -7.70 0.53
CA ASP A 113 -28.57 -9.06 0.70
C ASP A 113 -27.86 -9.57 -0.56
N LEU A 114 -28.38 -9.29 -1.75
CA LEU A 114 -27.71 -9.64 -3.01
C LEU A 114 -26.48 -8.75 -3.25
N MET A 115 -26.56 -7.46 -2.92
CA MET A 115 -25.44 -6.52 -2.97
C MET A 115 -24.29 -6.97 -2.04
N ALA A 116 -24.61 -7.44 -0.83
CA ALA A 116 -23.62 -8.01 0.09
C ALA A 116 -22.97 -9.28 -0.47
N LYS A 117 -23.76 -10.20 -1.03
CA LYS A 117 -23.29 -11.45 -1.66
C LYS A 117 -22.41 -11.23 -2.88
N LEU A 118 -22.53 -10.09 -3.57
CA LEU A 118 -21.64 -9.69 -4.68
C LEU A 118 -20.39 -8.92 -4.18
N THR A 119 -20.55 -8.06 -3.18
CA THR A 119 -19.49 -7.16 -2.68
C THR A 119 -18.46 -7.89 -1.82
N LEU A 120 -18.89 -8.80 -0.93
CA LEU A 120 -17.96 -9.48 -0.01
C LEU A 120 -16.96 -10.42 -0.71
N PRO A 121 -17.36 -11.25 -1.70
CA PRO A 121 -16.40 -12.07 -2.45
C PRO A 121 -15.48 -11.24 -3.36
N SER A 122 -15.96 -10.11 -3.91
CA SER A 122 -15.12 -9.21 -4.71
C SER A 122 -14.10 -8.45 -3.85
N LEU A 123 -14.43 -8.08 -2.61
CA LEU A 123 -13.46 -7.58 -1.63
C LEU A 123 -12.41 -8.62 -1.24
N ALA A 124 -12.80 -9.88 -1.05
CA ALA A 124 -11.83 -10.97 -0.82
C ALA A 124 -10.90 -11.15 -2.02
N LEU A 125 -11.44 -11.12 -3.25
CA LEU A 125 -10.67 -11.16 -4.49
C LEU A 125 -9.73 -9.95 -4.63
N MET A 126 -10.16 -8.74 -4.23
CA MET A 126 -9.30 -7.56 -4.17
C MET A 126 -8.12 -7.77 -3.22
N GLY A 127 -8.37 -8.31 -2.02
CA GLY A 127 -7.31 -8.62 -1.05
C GLY A 127 -6.28 -9.59 -1.63
N MET A 128 -6.73 -10.65 -2.32
CA MET A 128 -5.83 -11.58 -3.02
C MET A 128 -5.07 -10.92 -4.18
N CYS A 129 -5.72 -10.09 -4.99
CA CYS A 129 -5.05 -9.38 -6.07
C CYS A 129 -4.02 -8.36 -5.54
N MET A 130 -4.33 -7.67 -4.44
CA MET A 130 -3.42 -6.75 -3.76
C MET A 130 -2.19 -7.47 -3.24
N ALA A 131 -2.34 -8.64 -2.59
CA ALA A 131 -1.24 -9.47 -2.13
C ALA A 131 -0.24 -9.80 -3.25
N PHE A 132 -0.76 -10.29 -4.37
CA PHE A 132 0.04 -10.63 -5.55
C PHE A 132 0.72 -9.38 -6.11
N LEU A 133 -0.04 -8.30 -6.32
CA LEU A 133 0.49 -7.06 -6.91
C LEU A 133 1.54 -6.38 -6.01
N GLN A 134 1.33 -6.35 -4.70
CA GLN A 134 2.27 -5.78 -3.72
C GLN A 134 3.58 -6.59 -3.70
N GLY A 135 3.51 -7.93 -3.61
CA GLY A 135 4.69 -8.79 -3.69
C GLY A 135 5.40 -8.72 -5.04
N GLY A 136 4.64 -8.76 -6.14
CA GLY A 136 5.14 -8.78 -7.51
C GLY A 136 5.79 -7.47 -7.95
N THR A 137 5.21 -6.32 -7.60
CA THR A 137 5.79 -5.00 -7.95
C THR A 137 7.08 -4.74 -7.19
N MET A 138 7.17 -5.15 -5.92
CA MET A 138 8.41 -5.11 -5.14
C MET A 138 9.50 -6.01 -5.74
N GLN A 139 9.16 -7.25 -6.09
CA GLN A 139 10.09 -8.18 -6.75
C GLN A 139 10.56 -7.67 -8.13
N LEU A 140 9.64 -7.10 -8.92
CA LEU A 140 9.95 -6.46 -10.19
C LEU A 140 10.90 -5.27 -10.00
N ALA A 141 10.69 -4.44 -8.97
CA ALA A 141 11.52 -3.27 -8.72
C ALA A 141 12.94 -3.63 -8.29
N SER A 142 13.14 -4.73 -7.53
CA SER A 142 14.47 -5.19 -7.13
C SER A 142 15.37 -5.62 -8.29
N ILE A 143 14.80 -5.97 -9.45
CA ILE A 143 15.55 -6.30 -10.67
C ILE A 143 16.20 -5.06 -11.31
N PHE A 144 15.63 -3.86 -11.10
CA PHE A 144 16.04 -2.66 -11.81
C PHE A 144 17.15 -1.92 -11.07
N SER A 145 16.80 -1.23 -9.97
CA SER A 145 17.72 -0.60 -9.04
C SER A 145 16.99 -0.09 -7.79
N ILE A 146 17.76 0.28 -6.76
CA ILE A 146 17.28 0.87 -5.50
C ILE A 146 16.33 2.07 -5.75
N ALA A 147 16.60 2.88 -6.77
CA ALA A 147 15.75 4.02 -7.14
C ALA A 147 14.34 3.59 -7.56
N HIS A 148 14.18 2.46 -8.25
CA HIS A 148 12.89 1.95 -8.72
C HIS A 148 12.06 1.38 -7.55
N ILE A 149 12.71 0.72 -6.58
CA ILE A 149 12.06 0.29 -5.34
C ILE A 149 11.53 1.52 -4.58
N ARG A 150 12.35 2.57 -4.43
CA ARG A 150 11.89 3.84 -3.86
C ARG A 150 10.74 4.45 -4.66
N GLY A 151 10.72 4.27 -5.98
CA GLY A 151 9.59 4.63 -6.85
C GLY A 151 8.28 3.96 -6.42
N VAL A 152 8.25 2.62 -6.39
CA VAL A 152 7.08 1.83 -5.91
C VAL A 152 6.64 2.29 -4.53
N VAL A 153 7.58 2.35 -3.58
CA VAL A 153 7.28 2.69 -2.20
C VAL A 153 6.76 4.12 -2.09
N SER A 154 7.29 5.08 -2.84
CA SER A 154 6.78 6.46 -2.86
C SER A 154 5.39 6.55 -3.49
N GLY A 155 5.11 5.78 -4.55
CA GLY A 155 3.79 5.72 -5.20
C GLY A 155 2.67 5.30 -4.24
N ILE A 156 2.94 4.34 -3.35
CA ILE A 156 1.99 3.93 -2.29
C ILE A 156 1.59 5.12 -1.41
N ALA A 157 2.54 5.97 -1.02
CA ALA A 157 2.25 7.17 -0.22
C ALA A 157 1.54 8.28 -0.99
N VAL A 158 1.85 8.45 -2.29
CA VAL A 158 1.11 9.37 -3.16
C VAL A 158 -0.37 8.98 -3.21
N GLY A 159 -0.67 7.68 -3.37
CA GLY A 159 -2.04 7.16 -3.30
C GLY A 159 -2.74 7.52 -1.98
N GLY A 160 -2.09 7.29 -0.84
CA GLY A 160 -2.61 7.66 0.48
C GLY A 160 -2.85 9.17 0.65
N LEU A 161 -1.86 10.00 0.31
CA LEU A 161 -1.94 11.46 0.41
C LEU A 161 -3.04 12.05 -0.46
N VAL A 162 -3.20 11.57 -1.69
CA VAL A 162 -4.30 11.97 -2.58
C VAL A 162 -5.65 11.58 -1.96
N THR A 163 -5.81 10.35 -1.48
CA THR A 163 -7.06 9.90 -0.84
C THR A 163 -7.41 10.77 0.38
N SER A 164 -6.50 10.92 1.35
CA SER A 164 -6.77 11.71 2.56
C SER A 164 -7.08 13.19 2.24
N SER A 165 -6.39 13.77 1.27
CA SER A 165 -6.61 15.15 0.84
C SER A 165 -7.97 15.33 0.17
N LEU A 166 -8.40 14.37 -0.67
CA LEU A 166 -9.73 14.38 -1.29
C LEU A 166 -10.84 14.22 -0.24
N SER A 167 -10.69 13.33 0.74
CA SER A 167 -11.64 13.19 1.86
C SER A 167 -11.77 14.48 2.67
N PHE A 168 -10.64 15.13 3.00
CA PHE A 168 -10.63 16.43 3.68
C PHE A 168 -11.31 17.53 2.87
N LEU A 169 -11.01 17.64 1.56
CA LEU A 169 -11.61 18.63 0.66
C LEU A 169 -13.12 18.40 0.45
N SER A 170 -13.57 17.14 0.41
CA SER A 170 -15.00 16.83 0.31
C SER A 170 -15.77 17.34 1.53
N GLN A 171 -15.29 17.00 2.74
CA GLN A 171 -15.91 17.46 3.99
C GLN A 171 -15.85 18.99 4.15
N LEU A 172 -14.75 19.62 3.72
CA LEU A 172 -14.64 21.08 3.71
C LEU A 172 -15.74 21.72 2.83
N ARG A 173 -16.03 21.15 1.64
CA ARG A 173 -17.02 21.68 0.69
C ARG A 173 -18.47 21.36 1.07
N ALA A 174 -18.75 20.16 1.59
CA ALA A 174 -20.11 19.70 1.90
C ALA A 174 -20.91 20.68 2.77
N THR A 175 -20.26 21.35 3.72
CA THR A 175 -20.90 22.31 4.63
C THR A 175 -21.08 23.71 4.03
N GLN A 176 -20.32 24.11 2.99
CA GLN A 176 -20.53 25.42 2.33
C GLN A 176 -21.86 25.44 1.58
N GLN A 177 -22.20 24.36 0.87
CA GLN A 177 -23.48 24.21 0.17
C GLN A 177 -24.69 24.25 1.14
N GLY A 178 -24.50 23.85 2.40
CA GLY A 178 -25.53 23.97 3.45
C GLY A 178 -25.73 25.39 3.98
N ALA A 179 -24.76 26.29 3.81
CA ALA A 179 -24.88 27.70 4.22
C ALA A 179 -25.48 28.57 3.09
N ASP A 180 -25.02 28.37 1.85
CA ASP A 180 -25.45 29.14 0.69
C ASP A 180 -26.86 28.73 0.18
N GLY A 181 -27.39 27.58 0.62
CA GLY A 181 -28.75 27.11 0.32
C GLY A 181 -29.90 27.99 0.82
N SER A 182 -29.61 29.11 1.49
CA SER A 182 -30.58 30.12 1.91
C SER A 182 -30.75 31.29 0.92
N GLY A 183 -30.01 31.32 -0.20
CA GLY A 183 -30.13 32.42 -1.17
C GLY A 183 -29.73 32.09 -2.61
N GLY A 184 -30.73 31.95 -3.49
CA GLY A 184 -30.57 32.15 -4.94
C GLY A 184 -30.34 30.89 -5.78
N ALA A 185 -31.37 30.47 -6.53
CA ALA A 185 -31.24 29.43 -7.55
C ALA A 185 -30.61 30.00 -8.84
N SER A 186 -29.37 29.58 -9.16
CA SER A 186 -28.86 29.39 -10.55
C SER A 186 -27.41 28.91 -10.55
N GLY A 187 -27.18 27.63 -10.89
CA GLY A 187 -25.84 27.05 -10.98
C GLY A 187 -25.86 25.65 -11.58
N SER A 188 -24.89 25.35 -12.45
CA SER A 188 -24.78 24.15 -13.28
C SER A 188 -25.05 22.81 -12.58
N ALA A 189 -25.79 21.91 -13.24
CA ALA A 189 -26.21 20.59 -12.73
C ALA A 189 -25.10 19.51 -12.70
N ALA A 190 -23.85 19.90 -12.38
CA ALA A 190 -22.69 18.99 -12.32
C ALA A 190 -22.11 18.82 -10.91
N ASP A 191 -22.43 19.72 -9.95
CA ASP A 191 -21.74 19.83 -8.65
C ASP A 191 -22.64 19.51 -7.43
N ALA A 192 -23.66 18.65 -7.61
CA ALA A 192 -24.53 18.19 -6.52
C ALA A 192 -23.78 17.17 -5.63
N ASN A 193 -23.25 17.63 -4.50
CA ASN A 193 -22.42 16.81 -3.60
C ASN A 193 -23.28 15.89 -2.70
N ALA A 194 -23.07 14.57 -2.81
CA ALA A 194 -23.89 13.55 -2.17
C ALA A 194 -23.89 13.61 -0.62
N ASN A 195 -22.78 14.08 0.00
CA ASN A 195 -22.63 14.12 1.46
C ASN A 195 -23.69 14.98 2.18
N SER A 196 -24.23 16.02 1.54
CA SER A 196 -25.27 16.86 2.14
C SER A 196 -26.65 16.17 2.20
N ILE A 197 -26.97 15.42 1.13
CA ILE A 197 -28.20 14.65 1.01
C ILE A 197 -28.15 13.43 1.95
N GLY A 198 -27.02 12.72 2.00
CA GLY A 198 -26.82 11.57 2.88
C GLY A 198 -27.09 11.88 4.35
N ILE A 199 -26.49 12.94 4.90
CA ILE A 199 -26.67 13.34 6.32
C ILE A 199 -28.13 13.70 6.62
N SER A 200 -28.84 14.37 5.71
CA SER A 200 -30.25 14.71 5.89
C SER A 200 -31.19 13.49 5.91
N ILE A 201 -30.86 12.45 5.13
CA ILE A 201 -31.66 11.22 5.04
C ILE A 201 -31.32 10.24 6.17
N ILE A 202 -30.07 10.21 6.66
CA ILE A 202 -29.67 9.43 7.84
C ILE A 202 -30.56 9.76 9.05
N SER A 203 -30.88 11.04 9.26
CA SER A 203 -31.81 11.47 10.32
C SER A 203 -33.26 11.02 10.10
N ALA A 204 -33.67 10.71 8.87
CA ALA A 204 -35.04 10.30 8.53
C ALA A 204 -35.24 8.78 8.49
N VAL A 205 -34.16 8.01 8.27
CA VAL A 205 -34.19 6.54 8.28
C VAL A 205 -34.00 5.96 9.69
N ALA A 206 -33.29 6.68 10.59
CA ALA A 206 -33.05 6.26 11.96
C ALA A 206 -34.30 6.24 12.87
N ASP A 207 -35.43 6.82 12.43
CA ASP A 207 -36.66 7.03 13.22
C ASP A 207 -37.79 6.03 12.85
N VAL A 208 -37.45 4.94 12.13
CA VAL A 208 -38.44 3.97 11.59
C VAL A 208 -38.42 2.65 12.38
N ASP A 209 -39.45 2.47 13.20
CA ASP A 209 -39.66 1.30 14.07
C ASP A 209 -39.92 0.00 13.25
N PRO A 210 -39.23 -1.14 13.48
CA PRO A 210 -39.23 -2.29 12.55
C PRO A 210 -40.54 -3.08 12.40
N HIS A 211 -41.59 -2.75 13.17
CA HIS A 211 -42.72 -3.67 13.42
C HIS A 211 -44.09 -3.24 12.86
N THR A 212 -44.17 -2.30 11.92
CA THR A 212 -45.46 -1.92 11.28
C THR A 212 -45.50 -2.15 9.76
N SER A 213 -46.20 -3.21 9.36
CA SER A 213 -46.55 -3.51 7.96
C SER A 213 -47.73 -2.63 7.50
N PRO A 214 -47.46 -1.40 7.03
CA PRO A 214 -47.20 -1.20 5.60
C PRO A 214 -45.99 -0.29 5.29
N ALA A 215 -45.19 0.08 6.29
CA ALA A 215 -44.07 1.02 6.15
C ALA A 215 -42.87 0.46 5.35
N SER A 216 -42.82 -0.84 5.09
CA SER A 216 -41.71 -1.54 4.41
C SER A 216 -41.55 -1.17 2.94
N ALA A 217 -42.64 -0.88 2.21
CA ALA A 217 -42.56 -0.48 0.81
C ALA A 217 -42.10 0.98 0.66
N ALA A 218 -42.54 1.87 1.54
CA ALA A 218 -42.13 3.27 1.56
C ALA A 218 -40.67 3.43 1.98
N SER A 219 -40.22 2.69 2.99
CA SER A 219 -38.81 2.66 3.41
C SER A 219 -37.89 2.02 2.35
N ALA A 220 -38.32 0.95 1.68
CA ALA A 220 -37.58 0.39 0.55
C ALA A 220 -37.47 1.38 -0.63
N ALA A 221 -38.54 2.11 -0.96
CA ALA A 221 -38.52 3.15 -1.98
C ALA A 221 -37.62 4.34 -1.58
N ALA A 222 -37.63 4.74 -0.30
CA ALA A 222 -36.74 5.79 0.22
C ALA A 222 -35.26 5.35 0.18
N ALA A 223 -34.95 4.11 0.56
CA ALA A 223 -33.61 3.55 0.43
C ALA A 223 -33.15 3.47 -1.03
N ALA A 224 -34.03 3.08 -1.97
CA ALA A 224 -33.75 3.08 -3.40
C ALA A 224 -33.56 4.48 -4.00
N ALA A 225 -34.26 5.50 -3.48
CA ALA A 225 -34.09 6.90 -3.88
C ALA A 225 -32.81 7.52 -3.31
N ALA A 226 -32.44 7.21 -2.06
CA ALA A 226 -31.14 7.59 -1.52
C ALA A 226 -30.00 6.88 -2.28
N ALA A 227 -30.18 5.61 -2.66
CA ALA A 227 -29.24 4.83 -3.45
C ALA A 227 -28.99 5.44 -4.84
N SER A 228 -30.00 6.03 -5.47
CA SER A 228 -29.85 6.70 -6.77
C SER A 228 -29.16 8.06 -6.68
N ALA A 229 -29.26 8.76 -5.54
CA ALA A 229 -28.55 10.02 -5.30
C ALA A 229 -27.03 9.83 -5.13
N VAL A 230 -26.58 8.75 -4.49
CA VAL A 230 -25.14 8.49 -4.25
C VAL A 230 -24.46 7.74 -5.40
N ALA A 231 -25.22 6.97 -6.19
CA ALA A 231 -24.70 6.15 -7.30
C ALA A 231 -23.77 6.87 -8.31
N PRO A 232 -24.01 8.13 -8.74
CA PRO A 232 -23.15 8.81 -9.70
C PRO A 232 -21.75 9.13 -9.14
N ALA A 233 -21.66 9.49 -7.85
CA ALA A 233 -20.39 9.76 -7.19
C ALA A 233 -19.53 8.49 -7.13
N ALA A 234 -20.09 7.40 -6.61
CA ALA A 234 -19.44 6.10 -6.56
C ALA A 234 -18.94 5.64 -7.94
N PHE A 235 -19.75 5.80 -8.99
CA PHE A 235 -19.37 5.50 -10.37
C PHE A 235 -18.12 6.28 -10.81
N VAL A 236 -18.03 7.58 -10.49
CA VAL A 236 -16.85 8.41 -10.81
C VAL A 236 -15.61 7.92 -10.05
N TYR A 237 -15.71 7.61 -8.76
CA TYR A 237 -14.57 7.11 -7.99
C TYR A 237 -14.07 5.73 -8.46
N PHE A 238 -14.97 4.78 -8.73
CA PHE A 238 -14.58 3.46 -9.26
C PHE A 238 -14.01 3.54 -10.68
N SER A 239 -14.57 4.38 -11.56
CA SER A 239 -14.07 4.57 -12.94
C SER A 239 -12.74 5.32 -12.99
N ALA A 240 -12.54 6.34 -12.16
CA ALA A 240 -11.24 7.00 -11.99
C ALA A 240 -10.16 6.02 -11.50
N SER A 241 -10.51 5.13 -10.56
CA SER A 241 -9.62 4.05 -10.09
C SER A 241 -9.29 3.07 -11.20
N ALA A 242 -10.29 2.65 -11.99
CA ALA A 242 -10.08 1.79 -13.14
C ALA A 242 -9.13 2.45 -14.17
N ALA A 243 -9.25 3.77 -14.40
CA ALA A 243 -8.34 4.49 -15.30
C ALA A 243 -6.88 4.47 -14.80
N VAL A 244 -6.64 4.65 -13.48
CA VAL A 244 -5.29 4.52 -12.89
C VAL A 244 -4.74 3.11 -13.07
N ILE A 245 -5.56 2.06 -12.86
CA ILE A 245 -5.13 0.67 -13.07
C ILE A 245 -4.91 0.36 -14.57
N GLY A 246 -5.71 0.93 -15.46
CA GLY A 246 -5.47 0.87 -16.91
C GLY A 246 -4.13 1.50 -17.30
N ALA A 247 -3.78 2.64 -16.70
CA ALA A 247 -2.46 3.26 -16.86
C ALA A 247 -1.32 2.40 -16.27
N CYS A 248 -1.55 1.69 -15.14
CA CYS A 248 -0.61 0.72 -14.59
C CYS A 248 -0.36 -0.46 -15.55
N ILE A 249 -1.42 -0.98 -16.19
CA ILE A 249 -1.33 -2.06 -17.20
C ILE A 249 -0.53 -1.59 -18.41
N ALA A 250 -0.84 -0.40 -18.94
CA ALA A 250 -0.11 0.20 -20.06
C ALA A 250 1.37 0.45 -19.71
N GLY A 251 1.64 1.00 -18.52
CA GLY A 251 2.99 1.20 -18.00
C GLY A 251 3.79 -0.10 -17.93
N TYR A 252 3.25 -1.14 -17.30
CA TYR A 252 3.89 -2.46 -17.23
C TYR A 252 4.13 -3.07 -18.63
N TRP A 253 3.15 -2.96 -19.54
CA TRP A 253 3.28 -3.48 -20.90
C TRP A 253 4.31 -2.71 -21.73
N SER A 254 4.56 -1.42 -21.44
CA SER A 254 5.59 -0.62 -22.10
C SER A 254 7.03 -0.95 -21.68
N LEU A 255 7.26 -1.61 -20.53
CA LEU A 255 8.61 -1.88 -19.99
C LEU A 255 9.55 -2.61 -20.99
N PRO A 256 9.12 -3.64 -21.76
CA PRO A 256 9.96 -4.31 -22.75
C PRO A 256 10.23 -3.48 -24.02
N TRP A 257 9.51 -2.38 -24.23
CA TRP A 257 9.68 -1.47 -25.37
C TRP A 257 10.63 -0.31 -25.05
N LEU A 258 10.74 0.08 -23.78
CA LEU A 258 11.69 1.10 -23.32
C LEU A 258 13.13 0.52 -23.29
N PRO A 259 14.15 1.22 -23.82
CA PRO A 259 15.52 0.70 -23.90
C PRO A 259 16.09 0.22 -22.57
N TYR A 260 15.93 1.03 -21.51
CA TYR A 260 16.39 0.69 -20.15
C TYR A 260 15.62 -0.49 -19.55
N GLY A 261 14.30 -0.54 -19.75
CA GLY A 261 13.47 -1.65 -19.26
C GLY A 261 13.76 -2.96 -19.97
N ARG A 262 13.91 -2.94 -21.29
CA ARG A 262 14.33 -4.09 -22.09
C ARG A 262 15.71 -4.60 -21.67
N TYR A 263 16.67 -3.69 -21.45
CA TYR A 263 18.02 -4.02 -20.97
C TYR A 263 17.97 -4.79 -19.64
N LYS A 264 17.30 -4.24 -18.62
CA LYS A 264 17.18 -4.89 -17.29
C LYS A 264 16.41 -6.21 -17.34
N LEU A 265 15.34 -6.30 -18.14
CA LEU A 265 14.53 -7.53 -18.26
C LEU A 265 15.23 -8.64 -19.06
N LEU A 266 16.11 -8.31 -20.01
CA LEU A 266 16.98 -9.27 -20.71
C LEU A 266 18.06 -9.83 -19.78
N LEU A 267 18.72 -8.95 -19.01
CA LEU A 267 19.75 -9.31 -18.02
C LEU A 267 19.17 -10.24 -16.93
N ALA A 268 17.98 -9.91 -16.42
CA ALA A 268 17.27 -10.68 -15.40
C ALA A 268 16.65 -12.01 -15.89
N GLY A 269 16.86 -12.37 -17.16
CA GLY A 269 16.42 -13.66 -17.69
C GLY A 269 14.96 -13.73 -18.16
N ILE A 270 14.18 -12.65 -18.05
CA ILE A 270 12.71 -12.64 -18.20
C ILE A 270 12.28 -12.53 -19.68
N LEU A 271 13.09 -11.90 -20.51
CA LEU A 271 12.91 -11.84 -21.96
C LEU A 271 13.75 -12.92 -22.65
N ASP A 272 13.09 -13.78 -23.41
CA ASP A 272 13.70 -14.85 -24.20
C ASP A 272 14.16 -14.35 -25.58
N ASP A 273 15.21 -13.53 -25.59
CA ASP A 273 16.04 -13.34 -26.79
C ASP A 273 17.47 -13.80 -26.48
N PRO A 274 17.81 -15.08 -26.77
CA PRO A 274 19.12 -15.63 -26.46
C PRO A 274 20.25 -15.06 -27.34
N LYS A 275 19.94 -14.37 -28.44
CA LYS A 275 20.95 -13.68 -29.27
C LYS A 275 21.30 -12.33 -28.66
N GLN A 276 20.29 -11.54 -28.29
CA GLN A 276 20.51 -10.25 -27.63
C GLN A 276 21.10 -10.41 -26.23
N ARG A 277 20.64 -11.38 -25.43
CA ARG A 277 21.24 -11.63 -24.10
C ARG A 277 22.73 -11.95 -24.21
N LYS A 278 23.13 -12.79 -25.17
CA LYS A 278 24.55 -13.07 -25.43
C LYS A 278 25.30 -11.81 -25.86
N MET A 279 24.78 -10.99 -26.76
CA MET A 279 25.42 -9.71 -27.13
C MET A 279 25.62 -8.76 -25.94
N LEU A 280 24.72 -8.75 -24.95
CA LEU A 280 24.91 -7.98 -23.71
C LEU A 280 26.05 -8.54 -22.84
N THR A 281 26.21 -9.87 -22.77
CA THR A 281 27.13 -10.57 -21.86
C THR A 281 28.45 -11.03 -22.50
N VAL A 282 28.71 -10.75 -23.79
CA VAL A 282 29.89 -11.24 -24.53
C VAL A 282 30.97 -10.17 -24.72
N ASP A 283 30.72 -8.94 -24.28
CA ASP A 283 31.50 -7.76 -24.67
C ASP A 283 32.18 -7.08 -23.46
N GLU A 284 32.80 -7.87 -22.58
CA GLU A 284 33.78 -7.41 -21.59
C GLU A 284 34.90 -8.45 -21.36
N ASP A 285 36.16 -7.99 -21.46
CA ASP A 285 37.33 -8.55 -20.74
C ASP A 285 37.20 -8.26 -19.21
N TYR A 286 36.02 -8.58 -18.67
CA TYR A 286 35.59 -8.38 -17.29
C TYR A 286 34.51 -9.44 -17.03
N GLU A 287 34.92 -10.66 -16.68
CA GLU A 287 33.99 -11.78 -16.52
C GLU A 287 33.12 -11.60 -15.25
N GLU A 288 31.90 -11.07 -15.39
CA GLU A 288 30.82 -11.43 -14.47
C GLU A 288 30.41 -12.89 -14.73
N PRO A 289 30.48 -13.79 -13.72
CA PRO A 289 30.36 -15.22 -13.97
C PRO A 289 28.91 -15.67 -14.06
N LEU A 290 28.43 -15.91 -15.29
CA LEU A 290 27.25 -16.74 -15.51
C LEU A 290 27.53 -17.92 -16.45
N PHE A 291 27.95 -19.02 -15.82
CA PHE A 291 27.82 -20.41 -16.26
C PHE A 291 27.95 -20.71 -17.76
N THR A 292 29.10 -21.25 -18.14
CA THR A 292 29.20 -22.34 -19.13
C THR A 292 30.57 -23.01 -18.98
N VAL A 293 30.74 -24.21 -19.54
CA VAL A 293 31.87 -25.16 -19.35
C VAL A 293 32.60 -25.41 -20.70
N VAL A 294 33.95 -25.55 -20.79
CA VAL A 294 34.86 -25.83 -21.98
C VAL A 294 36.34 -25.41 -21.80
N GLU A 295 37.27 -26.34 -21.93
CA GLU A 295 38.08 -26.59 -20.75
C GLU A 295 39.48 -27.12 -21.27
N GLY A 296 40.61 -26.60 -20.79
CA GLY A 296 41.99 -27.03 -21.10
C GLY A 296 43.10 -26.38 -20.24
N ASP A 297 43.87 -27.19 -19.49
CA ASP A 297 45.06 -26.89 -18.67
C ASP A 297 46.33 -26.64 -19.53
N ILE A 298 47.34 -25.91 -19.01
CA ILE A 298 48.74 -25.99 -19.49
C ILE A 298 49.74 -25.78 -18.34
N ASP A 299 50.53 -26.82 -18.04
CA ASP A 299 51.94 -26.69 -17.65
C ASP A 299 52.72 -27.83 -18.31
N GLY A 300 53.92 -27.57 -18.86
CA GLY A 300 54.49 -28.42 -19.92
C GLY A 300 55.82 -29.10 -19.61
N ALA A 301 56.07 -30.25 -20.26
CA ALA A 301 57.41 -30.69 -20.67
C ALA A 301 57.41 -31.84 -21.71
N ALA A 302 58.11 -31.61 -22.83
CA ALA A 302 58.78 -32.59 -23.71
C ALA A 302 57.99 -33.58 -24.62
N ALA A 303 58.65 -33.87 -25.76
CA ALA A 303 58.51 -35.02 -26.67
C ALA A 303 57.41 -35.04 -27.78
N ALA A 304 57.86 -34.66 -28.98
CA ALA A 304 57.70 -35.35 -30.28
C ALA A 304 56.34 -35.94 -30.76
N ALA A 305 55.85 -35.37 -31.87
CA ALA A 305 55.20 -36.02 -33.02
C ALA A 305 53.94 -36.91 -32.83
N ALA A 306 52.75 -36.41 -33.20
CA ALA A 306 51.80 -37.00 -34.19
C ALA A 306 50.38 -36.39 -34.12
N GLY A 307 49.76 -36.12 -35.29
CA GLY A 307 48.30 -36.16 -35.52
C GLY A 307 47.39 -35.08 -34.89
N PRO A 308 46.23 -34.73 -35.52
CA PRO A 308 45.26 -33.80 -34.94
C PRO A 308 44.00 -34.48 -34.36
N SER A 309 43.72 -34.32 -33.05
CA SER A 309 42.41 -34.63 -32.47
C SER A 309 42.11 -33.92 -31.13
N THR A 310 41.03 -33.12 -31.11
CA THR A 310 40.08 -32.86 -30.00
C THR A 310 40.57 -32.78 -28.53
N SER A 311 40.49 -31.59 -27.92
CA SER A 311 40.05 -31.43 -26.51
C SER A 311 39.64 -29.97 -26.22
N SER A 312 38.47 -29.80 -25.62
CA SER A 312 38.01 -28.52 -25.04
C SER A 312 37.15 -28.82 -23.82
N GLY A 313 37.66 -29.70 -22.92
CA GLY A 313 37.02 -30.33 -21.75
C GLY A 313 37.76 -30.34 -20.37
N ALA A 314 38.97 -29.74 -20.15
CA ALA A 314 39.85 -29.57 -18.92
C ALA A 314 40.27 -28.16 -18.30
N THR A 315 39.46 -27.07 -18.16
CA THR A 315 39.70 -25.77 -17.44
C THR A 315 38.47 -24.80 -17.23
N ARG A 316 37.53 -24.51 -18.18
CA ARG A 316 36.37 -23.58 -17.93
C ARG A 316 35.32 -24.10 -16.93
N THR A 317 35.36 -25.36 -16.53
CA THR A 317 34.69 -25.80 -15.29
C THR A 317 35.43 -25.28 -14.06
N GLU A 318 36.75 -25.17 -14.12
CA GLU A 318 37.58 -24.59 -13.06
C GLU A 318 37.50 -23.07 -13.01
N THR A 319 37.48 -22.32 -14.12
CA THR A 319 37.20 -20.87 -14.06
C THR A 319 35.78 -20.59 -13.58
N THR A 320 34.78 -21.38 -13.99
CA THR A 320 33.43 -21.30 -13.41
C THR A 320 33.46 -21.57 -11.90
N ARG A 321 34.24 -22.56 -11.44
CA ARG A 321 34.40 -22.89 -10.02
C ARG A 321 35.13 -21.79 -9.25
N ALA A 322 36.19 -21.22 -9.81
CA ALA A 322 36.97 -20.14 -9.22
C ALA A 322 36.14 -18.85 -9.10
N ALA A 323 35.34 -18.51 -10.12
CA ALA A 323 34.50 -17.32 -10.08
C ALA A 323 33.30 -17.47 -9.13
N ILE A 324 32.71 -18.67 -9.02
CA ILE A 324 31.77 -19.00 -7.95
C ILE A 324 32.44 -18.82 -6.57
N ILE A 325 33.66 -19.33 -6.38
CA ILE A 325 34.43 -19.17 -5.15
C ILE A 325 34.76 -17.70 -4.86
N CYS A 326 35.03 -16.85 -5.86
CA CYS A 326 35.25 -15.41 -5.66
C CYS A 326 33.97 -14.69 -5.21
N VAL A 327 32.84 -14.93 -5.87
CA VAL A 327 31.54 -14.35 -5.47
C VAL A 327 31.13 -14.85 -4.07
N GLU A 328 31.34 -16.13 -3.79
CA GLU A 328 31.07 -16.73 -2.48
C GLU A 328 32.05 -16.22 -1.40
N SER A 329 33.30 -15.92 -1.77
CA SER A 329 34.32 -15.29 -0.92
C SER A 329 33.93 -13.85 -0.55
N ASP A 330 33.60 -13.00 -1.50
CA ASP A 330 33.18 -11.61 -1.22
C ASP A 330 31.90 -11.56 -0.38
N TYR A 331 30.95 -12.46 -0.63
CA TYR A 331 29.75 -12.61 0.21
C TYR A 331 30.06 -13.23 1.59
N SER A 332 31.08 -14.08 1.72
CA SER A 332 31.58 -14.58 3.01
C SER A 332 32.18 -13.45 3.87
N ILE A 333 32.84 -12.48 3.24
CA ILE A 333 33.39 -11.30 3.91
C ILE A 333 32.26 -10.41 4.45
N TYR A 334 31.14 -10.26 3.72
CA TYR A 334 29.95 -9.56 4.21
C TYR A 334 29.20 -10.31 5.33
N THR A 335 29.13 -11.64 5.29
CA THR A 335 28.39 -12.46 6.28
C THR A 335 29.16 -12.72 7.59
N ARG A 336 30.35 -12.13 7.74
CA ARG A 336 31.29 -12.33 8.86
C ARG A 336 30.77 -11.95 10.27
N THR A 337 29.61 -11.29 10.37
CA THR A 337 28.95 -10.97 11.66
C THR A 337 27.51 -11.49 11.71
N TRP A 338 27.06 -11.92 12.90
CA TRP A 338 25.72 -12.46 13.11
C TRP A 338 24.60 -11.56 12.55
N GLN A 339 24.70 -10.25 12.75
CA GLN A 339 23.70 -9.30 12.25
C GLN A 339 23.62 -9.24 10.72
N GLN A 340 24.73 -9.50 10.01
CA GLN A 340 24.74 -9.52 8.54
C GLN A 340 24.17 -10.83 8.01
N ARG A 341 24.52 -11.98 8.63
CA ARG A 341 23.93 -13.28 8.33
C ARG A 341 22.40 -13.30 8.48
N HIS A 342 21.86 -12.51 9.40
CA HIS A 342 20.41 -12.38 9.64
C HIS A 342 19.82 -11.04 9.18
N ALA A 343 20.54 -10.26 8.35
CA ALA A 343 20.15 -8.89 8.00
C ALA A 343 18.73 -8.81 7.40
N PHE A 344 18.42 -9.67 6.42
CA PHE A 344 17.10 -9.71 5.78
C PHE A 344 15.97 -10.00 6.78
N SER A 345 16.18 -10.94 7.70
CA SER A 345 15.20 -11.29 8.74
C SER A 345 15.02 -10.15 9.75
N ILE A 346 16.10 -9.48 10.15
CA ILE A 346 16.06 -8.30 11.04
C ILE A 346 15.33 -7.14 10.37
N TYR A 347 15.57 -6.90 9.09
CA TYR A 347 14.86 -5.92 8.27
C TYR A 347 13.35 -6.23 8.18
N CYS A 348 12.97 -7.49 7.94
CA CYS A 348 11.56 -7.90 7.91
C CYS A 348 10.89 -7.76 9.29
N LEU A 349 11.57 -8.11 10.38
CA LEU A 349 11.09 -7.88 11.74
C LEU A 349 10.91 -6.39 12.04
N ALA A 350 11.85 -5.54 11.59
CA ALA A 350 11.76 -4.10 11.74
C ALA A 350 10.59 -3.50 10.94
N LEU A 351 10.29 -4.00 9.74
CA LEU A 351 9.06 -3.65 8.98
C LEU A 351 7.80 -4.06 9.75
N PHE A 352 7.73 -5.30 10.23
CA PHE A 352 6.60 -5.81 10.99
C PHE A 352 6.30 -4.95 12.22
N LEU A 353 7.32 -4.66 13.05
CA LEU A 353 7.20 -3.80 14.22
C LEU A 353 6.82 -2.36 13.85
N CYS A 354 7.36 -1.84 12.75
CA CYS A 354 7.09 -0.50 12.23
C CYS A 354 5.61 -0.30 11.88
N LEU A 355 5.01 -1.26 11.17
CA LEU A 355 3.59 -1.21 10.82
C LEU A 355 2.70 -1.56 12.01
N CYS A 356 3.08 -2.51 12.87
CA CYS A 356 2.33 -2.88 14.07
C CYS A 356 2.21 -1.70 15.06
N ALA A 357 3.32 -1.00 15.35
CA ALA A 357 3.32 0.19 16.18
C ALA A 357 2.47 1.33 15.58
N THR A 358 2.44 1.45 14.25
CA THR A 358 1.65 2.50 13.61
C THR A 358 0.16 2.14 13.59
N MET A 359 -0.22 0.95 13.13
CA MET A 359 -1.62 0.50 13.03
C MET A 359 -2.28 0.21 14.39
N SER A 360 -1.51 0.03 15.46
CA SER A 360 -2.06 -0.02 16.83
C SER A 360 -2.62 1.33 17.32
N THR A 361 -2.22 2.45 16.70
CA THR A 361 -2.57 3.80 17.16
C THR A 361 -3.23 4.66 16.08
N HIS A 362 -2.78 4.60 14.83
CA HIS A 362 -3.36 5.29 13.68
C HIS A 362 -3.83 4.30 12.60
N PRO A 363 -5.07 4.38 12.10
CA PRO A 363 -6.09 5.38 12.43
C PRO A 363 -6.84 5.10 13.75
N GLY A 364 -6.86 3.84 14.21
CA GLY A 364 -7.83 3.33 15.19
C GLY A 364 -8.03 4.16 16.46
N LEU A 365 -6.95 4.54 17.15
CA LEU A 365 -7.03 5.36 18.36
C LEU A 365 -7.00 6.87 18.06
N SER A 366 -6.24 7.27 17.04
CA SER A 366 -6.14 8.67 16.62
C SER A 366 -7.45 9.27 16.13
N ALA A 367 -8.40 8.45 15.67
CA ALA A 367 -9.74 8.87 15.26
C ALA A 367 -10.64 9.29 16.45
N PHE A 368 -10.28 8.92 17.68
CA PHE A 368 -10.93 9.41 18.91
C PHE A 368 -10.34 10.73 19.42
N ILE A 369 -9.29 11.27 18.80
CA ILE A 369 -8.67 12.53 19.26
C ILE A 369 -9.47 13.71 18.70
N CYS A 370 -9.95 14.56 19.60
CA CYS A 370 -10.55 15.85 19.26
C CYS A 370 -9.71 17.01 19.78
N SER A 371 -9.97 18.22 19.25
CA SER A 371 -9.47 19.46 19.83
C SER A 371 -9.92 19.56 21.30
N VAL A 372 -9.05 20.10 22.15
CA VAL A 372 -9.27 20.19 23.60
C VAL A 372 -10.49 21.06 23.96
N ASP A 373 -10.79 22.02 23.10
CA ASP A 373 -11.96 22.91 23.23
C ASP A 373 -13.23 22.34 22.54
N ASN A 374 -13.21 21.10 22.04
CA ASN A 374 -14.34 20.53 21.31
C ASN A 374 -15.44 20.06 22.29
N PRO A 375 -16.73 20.39 22.06
CA PRO A 375 -17.81 20.00 22.97
C PRO A 375 -18.24 18.53 22.85
N ALA A 376 -17.64 17.74 21.95
CA ALA A 376 -17.97 16.32 21.78
C ALA A 376 -17.69 15.50 23.05
N ARG A 377 -18.66 14.67 23.44
CA ARG A 377 -18.50 13.67 24.51
C ARG A 377 -18.19 12.27 23.99
N VAL A 378 -18.43 12.04 22.70
CA VAL A 378 -18.13 10.81 21.97
C VAL A 378 -17.64 11.20 20.58
N SER A 379 -16.73 10.43 19.99
CA SER A 379 -16.33 10.60 18.59
C SER A 379 -17.50 10.30 17.64
N PRO A 380 -17.61 10.96 16.47
CA PRO A 380 -16.68 11.94 15.90
C PRO A 380 -16.78 13.33 16.56
N CYS A 381 -15.76 14.16 16.33
CA CYS A 381 -15.69 15.51 16.90
C CYS A 381 -16.84 16.40 16.39
N ALA A 382 -17.38 17.25 17.27
CA ALA A 382 -18.51 18.10 16.96
C ALA A 382 -18.08 19.32 16.12
N ALA A 383 -18.97 19.77 15.22
CA ALA A 383 -18.77 21.01 14.48
C ALA A 383 -18.81 22.23 15.42
N ARG A 384 -17.89 23.19 15.20
CA ARG A 384 -17.84 24.46 15.94
C ARG A 384 -18.52 25.58 15.17
N ASN A 385 -19.59 26.12 15.74
CA ASN A 385 -20.34 27.26 15.19
C ASN A 385 -19.93 28.60 15.83
N ASP A 386 -19.09 28.58 16.86
CA ASP A 386 -18.67 29.74 17.67
C ASP A 386 -17.54 30.56 17.01
N THR A 387 -16.72 29.93 16.16
CA THR A 387 -15.65 30.57 15.40
C THR A 387 -15.86 30.36 13.90
N PRO A 388 -16.51 31.31 13.18
CA PRO A 388 -16.79 31.14 11.76
C PRO A 388 -15.50 31.09 10.92
N GLY A 389 -15.47 30.20 9.94
CA GLY A 389 -14.35 30.01 9.01
C GLY A 389 -13.58 28.70 9.22
N VAL A 390 -12.60 28.46 8.34
CA VAL A 390 -11.87 27.17 8.24
C VAL A 390 -11.14 26.82 9.54
N LEU A 391 -10.60 27.81 10.26
CA LEU A 391 -9.88 27.62 11.53
C LEU A 391 -10.77 27.07 12.66
N GLY A 392 -12.05 27.48 12.73
CA GLY A 392 -13.01 26.93 13.69
C GLY A 392 -13.36 25.48 13.38
N ARG A 393 -13.57 25.18 12.09
CA ARG A 393 -13.81 23.80 11.61
C ARG A 393 -12.62 22.87 11.78
N ILE A 394 -11.39 23.36 11.64
CA ILE A 394 -10.17 22.58 11.97
C ILE A 394 -10.13 22.18 13.45
N ARG A 395 -10.70 22.97 14.37
CA ARG A 395 -10.91 22.60 15.79
C ARG A 395 -12.24 21.88 16.05
N GLY A 396 -13.04 21.69 15.01
CA GLY A 396 -14.36 21.09 15.02
C GLY A 396 -14.37 19.74 14.30
N ASP A 397 -15.24 19.67 13.30
CA ASP A 397 -15.49 18.52 12.43
C ASP A 397 -14.26 18.08 11.60
N LEU A 398 -13.38 19.01 11.21
CA LEU A 398 -12.23 18.73 10.36
C LEU A 398 -10.96 18.31 11.14
N PHE A 399 -11.00 18.22 12.47
CA PHE A 399 -9.82 17.89 13.28
C PHE A 399 -9.27 16.49 12.96
N VAL A 400 -10.12 15.46 12.99
CA VAL A 400 -9.72 14.08 12.66
C VAL A 400 -9.33 13.94 11.18
N PRO A 401 -10.09 14.45 10.18
CA PRO A 401 -9.66 14.51 8.79
C PRO A 401 -8.27 15.15 8.58
N LEU A 402 -7.95 16.21 9.32
CA LEU A 402 -6.62 16.83 9.26
C LEU A 402 -5.52 15.87 9.76
N LEU A 403 -5.78 15.06 10.80
CA LEU A 403 -4.82 14.03 11.26
C LEU A 403 -4.51 13.00 10.16
N PHE A 404 -5.50 12.57 9.38
CA PHE A 404 -5.25 11.67 8.23
C PHE A 404 -4.38 12.35 7.15
N VAL A 405 -4.62 13.63 6.85
CA VAL A 405 -3.79 14.40 5.90
C VAL A 405 -2.36 14.55 6.43
N LEU A 406 -2.19 14.90 7.72
CA LEU A 406 -0.88 15.04 8.36
C LEU A 406 -0.10 13.72 8.41
N PHE A 407 -0.77 12.60 8.70
CA PHE A 407 -0.14 11.28 8.66
C PHE A 407 0.37 10.94 7.26
N SER A 408 -0.49 11.09 6.24
CA SER A 408 -0.17 10.79 4.84
C SER A 408 0.92 11.71 4.28
N LEU A 409 0.89 13.00 4.65
CA LEU A 409 1.95 13.96 4.32
C LEU A 409 3.27 13.57 4.99
N GLY A 410 3.23 13.16 6.27
CA GLY A 410 4.37 12.62 6.99
C GLY A 410 4.96 11.42 6.26
N ASP A 411 4.17 10.37 6.00
CA ASP A 411 4.62 9.16 5.32
C ASP A 411 5.23 9.45 3.94
N PHE A 412 4.63 10.36 3.16
CA PHE A 412 5.21 10.84 1.90
C PHE A 412 6.57 11.53 2.09
N LEU A 413 6.67 12.51 3.01
CA LEU A 413 7.92 13.22 3.30
C LEU A 413 9.01 12.28 3.83
N GLY A 414 8.66 11.31 4.66
CA GLY A 414 9.57 10.27 5.16
C GLY A 414 10.17 9.44 4.02
N ARG A 415 9.32 8.97 3.09
CA ARG A 415 9.77 8.20 1.92
C ARG A 415 10.65 9.04 1.01
N PHE A 416 10.33 10.32 0.82
CA PHE A 416 11.16 11.25 0.06
C PHE A 416 12.55 11.44 0.71
N LEU A 417 12.59 11.74 2.02
CA LEU A 417 13.81 11.97 2.80
C LEU A 417 14.77 10.78 2.79
N SER A 418 14.24 9.55 2.83
CA SER A 418 15.06 8.33 2.77
C SER A 418 15.97 8.26 1.52
N GLY A 419 15.60 8.95 0.43
CA GLY A 419 16.38 9.03 -0.80
C GLY A 419 17.56 10.03 -0.77
N TYR A 420 17.81 10.69 0.35
CA TYR A 420 18.88 11.69 0.50
C TYR A 420 19.86 11.31 1.63
N GLY A 421 20.99 12.01 1.67
CA GLY A 421 21.98 11.85 2.74
C GLY A 421 22.67 10.48 2.75
N PRO A 422 23.05 9.94 3.93
CA PRO A 422 23.73 8.63 4.02
C PRO A 422 22.82 7.46 3.64
N TRP A 423 21.49 7.56 3.85
CA TRP A 423 20.54 6.46 3.65
C TRP A 423 20.32 6.07 2.19
N SER A 424 20.64 6.92 1.22
CA SER A 424 20.58 6.57 -0.20
C SER A 424 21.88 6.01 -0.78
N ARG A 425 22.99 6.10 -0.03
CA ARG A 425 24.33 5.70 -0.51
C ARG A 425 24.81 4.36 0.04
N GLY A 426 24.27 3.86 1.15
CA GLY A 426 24.70 2.59 1.73
C GLY A 426 23.69 1.98 2.68
N ALA A 427 23.71 0.65 2.78
CA ALA A 427 22.82 -0.12 3.64
C ALA A 427 23.12 0.16 5.13
N PRO A 428 22.14 0.62 5.93
CA PRO A 428 22.33 0.85 7.36
C PRO A 428 22.47 -0.47 8.14
N LYS A 429 23.17 -0.43 9.28
CA LYS A 429 23.39 -1.62 10.13
C LYS A 429 22.03 -2.22 10.58
N PRO A 430 21.78 -3.53 10.43
CA PRO A 430 20.48 -4.14 10.74
C PRO A 430 19.96 -3.87 12.16
N LEU A 431 20.84 -3.92 13.17
CA LEU A 431 20.46 -3.62 14.54
C LEU A 431 20.07 -2.14 14.77
N SER A 432 20.62 -1.21 13.98
CA SER A 432 20.23 0.21 14.03
C SER A 432 18.82 0.43 13.47
N ILE A 433 18.45 -0.33 12.44
CA ILE A 433 17.11 -0.31 11.85
C ILE A 433 16.08 -0.94 12.79
N LEU A 434 16.43 -2.03 13.47
CA LEU A 434 15.59 -2.62 14.51
C LEU A 434 15.41 -1.68 15.70
N ALA A 435 16.49 -1.04 16.18
CA ALA A 435 16.43 -0.05 17.26
C ALA A 435 15.56 1.17 16.89
N TYR A 436 15.63 1.65 15.64
CA TYR A 436 14.74 2.71 15.15
C TYR A 436 13.27 2.25 15.17
N SER A 437 12.97 1.02 14.73
CA SER A 437 11.60 0.48 14.80
C SER A 437 11.09 0.38 16.24
N LEU A 438 11.91 -0.08 17.19
CA LEU A 438 11.58 -0.14 18.62
C LEU A 438 11.36 1.26 19.22
N LEU A 439 12.18 2.25 18.86
CA LEU A 439 11.98 3.64 19.29
C LEU A 439 10.63 4.19 18.83
N ARG A 440 10.16 3.80 17.64
CA ARG A 440 8.84 4.20 17.13
C ARG A 440 7.66 3.63 17.92
N CYS A 441 7.84 2.53 18.67
CA CYS A 441 6.82 2.09 19.64
C CYS A 441 6.56 3.15 20.72
N SER A 442 7.59 3.90 21.15
CA SER A 442 7.41 5.01 22.10
C SER A 442 6.70 6.22 21.47
N LEU A 443 6.99 6.52 20.20
CA LEU A 443 6.30 7.57 19.44
C LEU A 443 4.82 7.23 19.20
N ALA A 444 4.51 5.96 18.92
CA ALA A 444 3.14 5.48 18.86
C ALA A 444 2.45 5.59 20.22
N ALA A 445 3.10 5.16 21.31
CA ALA A 445 2.55 5.27 22.66
C ALA A 445 2.22 6.71 23.08
N ALA A 446 2.90 7.72 22.52
CA ALA A 446 2.56 9.14 22.75
C ALA A 446 1.10 9.47 22.36
N VAL A 447 0.53 8.79 21.35
CA VAL A 447 -0.87 8.95 20.92
C VAL A 447 -1.85 8.62 22.06
N LEU A 448 -1.51 7.69 22.96
CA LEU A 448 -2.36 7.27 24.08
C LEU A 448 -2.51 8.34 25.17
N PHE A 449 -1.62 9.35 25.16
CA PHE A 449 -1.58 10.46 26.12
C PHE A 449 -2.11 11.77 25.52
N CYS A 450 -2.63 11.75 24.30
CA CYS A 450 -3.42 12.83 23.72
C CYS A 450 -4.82 12.92 24.38
N HIS A 451 -5.56 13.98 24.06
CA HIS A 451 -6.96 14.13 24.47
C HIS A 451 -7.87 13.20 23.63
N LEU A 452 -8.15 11.99 24.14
CA LEU A 452 -9.06 11.02 23.51
C LEU A 452 -10.49 11.17 24.07
N VAL A 453 -11.46 11.21 23.16
CA VAL A 453 -12.90 11.31 23.43
C VAL A 453 -13.58 9.98 23.09
N THR A 454 -13.68 9.10 24.10
CA THR A 454 -14.25 7.74 23.99
C THR A 454 -15.63 7.63 24.68
N PRO A 455 -16.47 6.62 24.33
CA PRO A 455 -17.80 6.46 24.90
C PRO A 455 -17.85 6.30 26.42
N THR A 456 -16.88 5.58 26.99
CA THR A 456 -16.60 5.56 28.42
C THR A 456 -15.28 6.28 28.70
N ARG A 457 -15.04 6.60 29.98
CA ARG A 457 -13.86 7.36 30.40
C ARG A 457 -12.57 6.64 30.01
N TRP A 458 -11.66 7.38 29.38
CA TRP A 458 -10.29 6.93 29.13
C TRP A 458 -9.48 6.94 30.43
N ARG A 459 -8.83 5.81 30.75
CA ARG A 459 -8.11 5.59 32.02
C ARG A 459 -6.77 6.32 32.12
N LEU A 460 -6.14 6.63 30.98
CA LEU A 460 -4.87 7.37 30.98
C LEU A 460 -5.13 8.88 31.05
N HIS A 461 -4.29 9.59 31.80
CA HIS A 461 -4.34 11.04 31.85
C HIS A 461 -3.75 11.62 30.56
N ALA A 462 -4.43 12.63 29.99
CA ALA A 462 -3.94 13.35 28.82
C ALA A 462 -2.81 14.30 29.23
N TYR A 463 -1.55 13.88 29.03
CA TYR A 463 -0.37 14.73 29.23
C TYR A 463 -0.09 15.65 28.02
N LEU A 464 -0.66 15.31 26.85
CA LEU A 464 -0.54 16.09 25.62
C LEU A 464 -1.85 16.88 25.40
N ASP A 465 -2.04 17.87 26.26
CA ASP A 465 -3.27 18.65 26.49
C ASP A 465 -3.44 19.86 25.55
N ARG A 466 -2.82 19.85 24.36
CA ARG A 466 -2.86 20.96 23.39
C ARG A 466 -2.96 20.44 21.96
N ASP A 467 -3.83 21.04 21.15
CA ASP A 467 -4.13 20.65 19.77
C ASP A 467 -2.90 20.43 18.85
N HIS A 468 -1.80 21.16 19.07
CA HIS A 468 -0.58 20.98 18.27
C HIS A 468 0.19 19.70 18.58
N TRP A 469 0.01 19.08 19.75
CA TRP A 469 0.66 17.83 20.09
C TRP A 469 0.17 16.65 19.24
N PRO A 470 -1.15 16.37 19.11
CA PRO A 470 -1.66 15.40 18.14
C PRO A 470 -1.15 15.63 16.71
N TRP A 471 -1.15 16.88 16.24
CA TRP A 471 -0.68 17.22 14.90
C TRP A 471 0.80 16.85 14.71
N GLY A 472 1.67 17.24 15.65
CA GLY A 472 3.10 16.94 15.61
C GLY A 472 3.40 15.45 15.76
N VAL A 473 2.73 14.75 16.69
CA VAL A 473 2.92 13.31 16.93
C VAL A 473 2.48 12.50 15.72
N VAL A 474 1.32 12.78 15.13
CA VAL A 474 0.81 12.04 13.96
C VAL A 474 1.64 12.31 12.71
N LEU A 475 2.06 13.56 12.48
CA LEU A 475 3.00 13.91 11.40
C LEU A 475 4.35 13.18 11.56
N ALA A 476 4.90 13.15 12.78
CA ALA A 476 6.15 12.46 13.08
C ALA A 476 6.00 10.93 12.97
N LEU A 477 4.87 10.36 13.38
CA LEU A 477 4.57 8.93 13.26
C LEU A 477 4.54 8.50 11.79
N GLY A 478 3.91 9.31 10.93
CA GLY A 478 3.94 9.15 9.46
C GLY A 478 5.35 9.31 8.89
N ALA A 479 6.05 10.42 9.19
CA ALA A 479 7.40 10.69 8.68
C ALA A 479 8.41 9.60 9.03
N THR A 480 8.35 9.11 10.27
CA THR A 480 9.21 7.99 10.69
C THR A 480 8.77 6.65 10.09
N GLN A 481 7.49 6.46 9.77
CA GLN A 481 7.01 5.29 9.02
C GLN A 481 7.59 5.28 7.61
N GLY A 482 7.33 6.34 6.83
CA GLY A 482 7.74 6.42 5.45
C GLY A 482 9.25 6.30 5.27
N HIS A 483 10.01 6.95 6.15
CA HIS A 483 11.46 6.85 6.13
C HIS A 483 11.94 5.42 6.41
N LEU A 484 11.43 4.77 7.47
CA LEU A 484 11.87 3.43 7.86
C LEU A 484 11.50 2.38 6.79
N ILE A 485 10.27 2.41 6.27
CA ILE A 485 9.83 1.50 5.21
C ILE A 485 10.69 1.65 3.95
N SER A 486 10.83 2.88 3.43
CA SER A 486 11.66 3.09 2.22
C SER A 486 13.11 2.67 2.44
N THR A 487 13.74 3.04 3.57
CA THR A 487 15.12 2.64 3.86
C THR A 487 15.28 1.11 3.90
N ILE A 488 14.34 0.39 4.50
CA ILE A 488 14.40 -1.09 4.51
C ILE A 488 14.20 -1.65 3.10
N CYS A 489 13.12 -1.27 2.41
CA CYS A 489 12.82 -1.79 1.08
C CYS A 489 13.95 -1.53 0.07
N MET A 490 14.58 -0.35 0.13
CA MET A 490 15.73 0.01 -0.72
C MET A 490 16.93 -0.94 -0.55
N HIS A 491 17.24 -1.36 0.68
CA HIS A 491 18.47 -2.09 1.01
C HIS A 491 18.27 -3.57 1.32
N ALA A 492 17.04 -4.03 1.51
CA ALA A 492 16.74 -5.45 1.76
C ALA A 492 17.18 -6.40 0.63
N PRO A 493 17.02 -6.10 -0.67
CA PRO A 493 17.45 -7.00 -1.74
C PRO A 493 18.96 -7.24 -1.75
N SER A 494 19.77 -6.23 -1.41
CA SER A 494 21.23 -6.36 -1.29
C SER A 494 21.70 -7.17 -0.08
N THR A 495 20.79 -7.60 0.79
CA THR A 495 21.09 -8.56 1.88
C THR A 495 20.80 -10.01 1.50
N LEU A 496 20.22 -10.25 0.31
CA LEU A 496 19.91 -11.56 -0.23
C LEU A 496 20.86 -11.95 -1.36
N MET A 497 21.19 -13.24 -1.43
CA MET A 497 21.90 -13.80 -2.58
C MET A 497 21.09 -13.56 -3.87
N PRO A 498 21.73 -13.37 -5.04
CA PRO A 498 21.02 -13.13 -6.31
C PRO A 498 19.96 -14.19 -6.64
N THR A 499 20.22 -15.45 -6.31
CA THR A 499 19.27 -16.58 -6.45
C THR A 499 18.04 -16.46 -5.53
N GLU A 500 18.18 -15.79 -4.39
CA GLU A 500 17.13 -15.59 -3.39
C GLU A 500 16.45 -14.22 -3.47
N GLN A 501 16.92 -13.28 -4.30
CA GLN A 501 16.28 -11.96 -4.48
C GLN A 501 14.82 -12.06 -4.96
N SER A 502 14.46 -13.16 -5.64
CA SER A 502 13.05 -13.49 -5.93
C SER A 502 12.16 -13.50 -4.69
N ARG A 503 12.71 -13.82 -3.50
CA ARG A 503 11.99 -13.85 -2.22
C ARG A 503 11.70 -12.49 -1.61
N TYR A 504 12.42 -11.44 -2.03
CA TYR A 504 12.35 -10.11 -1.44
C TYR A 504 10.91 -9.57 -1.39
N GLY A 505 10.24 -9.55 -2.54
CA GLY A 505 8.94 -8.91 -2.71
C GLY A 505 7.86 -9.53 -1.81
N PRO A 506 7.49 -10.81 -2.00
CA PRO A 506 6.48 -11.45 -1.18
C PRO A 506 6.79 -11.51 0.32
N VAL A 507 8.06 -11.68 0.73
CA VAL A 507 8.40 -11.75 2.17
C VAL A 507 8.31 -10.37 2.85
N THR A 508 8.77 -9.31 2.20
CA THR A 508 8.64 -7.95 2.76
C THR A 508 7.20 -7.47 2.76
N SER A 509 6.43 -7.77 1.70
CA SER A 509 4.99 -7.51 1.63
C SER A 509 4.20 -8.28 2.69
N PHE A 510 4.55 -9.54 2.96
CA PHE A 510 4.00 -10.31 4.09
C PHE A 510 4.33 -9.66 5.43
N ALA A 511 5.58 -9.23 5.66
CA ALA A 511 5.97 -8.58 6.92
C ALA A 511 5.21 -7.25 7.16
N ILE A 512 5.02 -6.45 6.10
CA ILE A 512 4.21 -5.22 6.13
C ILE A 512 2.76 -5.54 6.48
N SER A 513 2.12 -6.46 5.74
CA SER A 513 0.69 -6.78 5.91
C SER A 513 0.40 -7.51 7.23
N ALA A 514 1.29 -8.40 7.69
CA ALA A 514 1.20 -9.03 9.00
C ALA A 514 1.35 -8.00 10.13
N GLY A 515 2.26 -7.02 9.96
CA GLY A 515 2.41 -5.90 10.90
C GLY A 515 1.14 -5.07 11.00
N CYS A 516 0.52 -4.73 9.86
CA CYS A 516 -0.76 -4.03 9.85
C CYS A 516 -1.88 -4.84 10.52
N PHE A 517 -2.02 -6.12 10.17
CA PHE A 517 -3.07 -7.00 10.71
C PHE A 517 -2.97 -7.14 12.23
N VAL A 518 -1.77 -7.46 12.76
CA VAL A 518 -1.54 -7.55 14.21
C VAL A 518 -1.73 -6.20 14.89
N GLY A 519 -1.26 -5.10 14.27
CA GLY A 519 -1.46 -3.74 14.77
C GLY A 519 -2.94 -3.40 14.98
N SER A 520 -3.82 -3.74 14.04
CA SER A 520 -5.27 -3.53 14.18
C SER A 520 -5.87 -4.25 15.40
N PHE A 521 -5.49 -5.52 15.66
CA PHE A 521 -5.93 -6.23 16.86
C PHE A 521 -5.38 -5.61 18.15
N VAL A 522 -4.12 -5.13 18.13
CA VAL A 522 -3.55 -4.39 19.26
C VAL A 522 -4.32 -3.07 19.47
N SER A 523 -4.73 -2.38 18.41
CA SER A 523 -5.56 -1.16 18.51
C SER A 523 -6.89 -1.43 19.20
N MET A 524 -7.58 -2.50 18.81
CA MET A 524 -8.82 -2.94 19.47
C MET A 524 -8.60 -3.29 20.94
N GLY A 525 -7.53 -4.04 21.26
CA GLY A 525 -7.18 -4.42 22.64
C GLY A 525 -6.78 -3.24 23.51
N LEU A 526 -6.06 -2.24 22.97
CA LEU A 526 -5.75 -0.99 23.67
C LEU A 526 -7.02 -0.18 23.94
N SER A 527 -7.92 -0.09 22.95
CA SER A 527 -9.20 0.60 23.09
C SER A 527 -10.04 -0.02 24.22
N SER A 528 -10.17 -1.34 24.27
CA SER A 528 -10.93 -2.02 25.33
C SER A 528 -10.24 -2.00 26.70
N ALA A 529 -8.90 -2.08 26.77
CA ALA A 529 -8.18 -2.11 28.04
C ALA A 529 -8.16 -0.74 28.77
N PHE A 530 -8.16 0.36 28.02
CA PHE A 530 -8.08 1.71 28.57
C PHE A 530 -9.43 2.43 28.65
N GLN A 531 -10.50 1.87 28.09
CA GLN A 531 -11.87 2.28 28.39
C GLN A 531 -12.33 1.69 29.74
N GLU A 532 -13.13 2.44 30.49
CA GLU A 532 -13.87 1.90 31.64
C GLU A 532 -15.05 1.02 31.17
N HIS A 533 -15.40 0.01 31.97
CA HIS A 533 -16.48 -0.96 31.73
C HIS A 533 -17.52 -0.84 32.84
#